data_AF-A0A9K3L1S9-F1
#
_entry.id   AF-A0A9K3L1S9-F1
#
_cell.length_a   1.000
_cell.length_b   1.000
_cell.length_c   1.000
_cell.angle_alpha   90.00
_cell.angle_beta   90.00
_cell.angle_gamma   90.00
#
_symmetry.space_group_name_H-M   'P 1'
#
loop_
_entity.id
_entity.type
_entity.pdbx_description
1 polymer ?
#
loop_
_entity_poly.entity_id
_entity_poly.type
_entity_poly.pdbx_seq_one_letter_code
_entity_poly.pdbx_strand_id
1 'polypeptide(L)'
;MNGKQEPYNIVDFKNKVVEALVGPVLVDDIPSDQSVAHCMTNISGAERQRCTYCSLKGKVARTRYMCKGCGVPYCCIGSGKTDKDCFASAHENEDIREICIRHYRMQQTNTRKDLLKKRR
;
A
#
# COMPACT_ATOMS: atom_id res chain seq x y z
N MET A 1 8.06 51.12 5.32
CA MET A 1 8.93 49.96 5.02
C MET A 1 8.27 49.17 3.91
N ASN A 2 8.73 49.31 2.66
CA ASN A 2 8.19 48.58 1.51
C ASN A 2 8.70 47.14 1.58
N GLY A 3 7.88 46.23 2.10
CA GLY A 3 8.14 44.80 2.07
C GLY A 3 8.17 44.32 0.62
N LYS A 4 9.36 43.95 0.13
CA LYS A 4 9.51 43.27 -1.15
C LYS A 4 8.73 41.95 -1.05
N GLN A 5 7.66 41.80 -1.81
CA GLN A 5 7.02 40.50 -2.00
C GLN A 5 7.98 39.65 -2.84
N GLU A 6 8.54 38.61 -2.23
CA GLU A 6 9.29 37.61 -2.98
C GLU A 6 8.33 36.86 -3.92
N PRO A 7 8.76 36.58 -5.16
CA PRO A 7 7.94 35.85 -6.12
C PRO A 7 7.64 34.45 -5.57
N TYR A 8 6.36 34.10 -5.49
CA TYR A 8 5.91 32.79 -5.06
C TYR A 8 6.52 31.71 -5.98
N ASN A 9 7.40 30.89 -5.41
CA ASN A 9 7.96 29.75 -6.12
C ASN A 9 6.84 28.73 -6.37
N ILE A 10 6.42 28.63 -7.64
CA ILE A 10 5.33 27.75 -8.06
C ILE A 10 5.62 26.28 -7.77
N VAL A 11 6.89 25.90 -7.64
CA VAL A 11 7.32 24.54 -7.25
C VAL A 11 6.93 24.27 -5.80
N ASP A 12 7.17 25.21 -4.90
CA ASP A 12 6.82 25.07 -3.47
C ASP A 12 5.30 25.01 -3.28
N PHE A 13 4.55 25.79 -4.06
CA PHE A 13 3.09 25.71 -4.06
C PHE A 13 2.60 24.33 -4.54
N LYS A 14 3.15 23.82 -5.64
CA LYS A 14 2.81 22.49 -6.16
C LYS A 14 3.13 21.39 -5.14
N ASN A 15 4.29 21.45 -4.51
CA ASN A 15 4.69 20.48 -3.48
C ASN A 15 3.73 20.50 -2.29
N LYS A 16 3.36 21.69 -1.79
CA LYS A 16 2.37 21.83 -0.70
C LYS A 16 0.99 21.31 -1.09
N VAL A 17 0.56 21.52 -2.34
CA VAL A 17 -0.72 20.98 -2.84
C VAL A 17 -0.67 19.46 -2.92
N VAL A 18 0.43 18.88 -3.42
CA VAL A 18 0.63 17.42 -3.46
C VAL A 18 0.63 16.84 -2.04
N GLU A 19 1.36 17.44 -1.09
CA GLU A 19 1.35 17.03 0.32
C GLU A 19 -0.04 17.14 0.97
N ALA A 20 -0.80 18.20 0.67
CA ALA A 20 -2.15 18.39 1.19
C ALA A 20 -3.15 17.38 0.62
N LEU A 21 -3.00 16.99 -0.65
CA LEU A 21 -3.89 16.03 -1.33
C LEU A 21 -3.53 14.58 -1.01
N VAL A 22 -2.24 14.25 -0.91
CA VAL A 22 -1.74 12.89 -0.64
C VAL A 22 -1.66 12.61 0.87
N GLY A 23 -1.60 13.66 1.69
CA GLY A 23 -1.29 13.58 3.11
C GLY A 23 0.22 13.52 3.36
N PRO A 24 0.69 13.76 4.60
CA PRO A 24 2.09 13.59 4.94
C PRO A 24 2.47 12.15 4.60
N VAL A 25 3.42 11.99 3.68
CA VAL A 25 4.07 10.71 3.42
C VAL A 25 4.85 10.40 4.69
N LEU A 26 4.21 9.71 5.62
CA LEU A 26 4.92 8.93 6.61
C LEU A 26 5.60 7.85 5.80
N VAL A 27 6.84 8.13 5.42
CA VAL A 27 7.82 7.14 4.99
C VAL A 27 8.02 6.25 6.21
N ASP A 28 7.11 5.31 6.43
CA ASP A 28 7.50 4.06 7.04
C ASP A 28 8.35 3.40 5.96
N ASP A 29 9.66 3.29 6.23
CA ASP A 29 10.66 2.63 5.40
C ASP A 29 10.24 1.18 5.11
N ILE A 30 9.31 1.01 4.16
CA ILE A 30 9.22 -0.23 3.40
C ILE A 30 10.35 -0.08 2.40
N PRO A 31 11.42 -0.88 2.51
CA PRO A 31 12.51 -0.80 1.54
C PRO A 31 11.88 -1.03 0.17
N SER A 32 11.80 0.06 -0.61
CA SER A 32 11.52 0.02 -2.05
C SER A 32 12.78 -0.47 -2.77
N ASP A 33 13.44 -1.48 -2.22
CA ASP A 33 14.49 -2.18 -2.90
C ASP A 33 13.79 -3.03 -3.95
N GLN A 34 13.78 -2.53 -5.19
CA GLN A 34 13.49 -3.32 -6.38
C GLN A 34 14.45 -4.53 -6.52
N SER A 35 15.45 -4.64 -5.63
CA SER A 35 16.37 -5.76 -5.50
C SER A 35 15.85 -6.91 -4.62
N VAL A 36 14.80 -6.74 -3.80
CA VAL A 36 14.25 -7.83 -2.98
C VAL A 36 13.37 -8.73 -3.84
N ALA A 37 13.78 -10.00 -3.99
CA ALA A 37 12.99 -11.01 -4.67
C ALA A 37 11.55 -11.07 -4.13
N HIS A 38 10.58 -10.89 -5.02
CA HIS A 38 9.16 -10.99 -4.69
C HIS A 38 8.80 -12.46 -4.45
N CYS A 39 8.67 -12.84 -3.18
CA CYS A 39 8.23 -14.17 -2.78
C CYS A 39 7.21 -14.09 -1.64
N MET A 40 6.37 -15.12 -1.54
CA MET A 40 5.37 -15.21 -0.48
C MET A 40 6.00 -15.70 0.82
N THR A 41 5.71 -15.00 1.91
CA THR A 41 6.15 -15.33 3.26
C THR A 41 4.94 -15.48 4.17
N ASN A 42 5.01 -16.40 5.14
CA ASN A 42 3.93 -16.59 6.12
C ASN A 42 3.92 -15.43 7.14
N ILE A 43 2.73 -14.94 7.45
CA ILE A 43 2.48 -13.98 8.54
C ILE A 43 1.78 -14.69 9.70
N SER A 44 2.02 -14.20 10.92
CA SER A 44 1.46 -14.81 12.13
C SER A 44 -0.06 -14.69 12.16
N GLY A 45 -0.73 -15.51 13.00
CA GLY A 45 -2.19 -15.53 13.11
C GLY A 45 -2.80 -14.18 13.51
N ALA A 46 -2.13 -13.45 14.39
CA ALA A 46 -2.55 -12.12 14.86
C ALA A 46 -2.42 -11.05 13.78
N GLU A 47 -1.47 -11.21 12.86
CA GLU A 47 -1.17 -10.27 11.77
C GLU A 47 -1.93 -10.59 10.49
N ARG A 48 -2.86 -11.57 10.49
CA ARG A 48 -3.61 -11.95 9.29
C ARG A 48 -4.45 -10.80 8.76
N GLN A 49 -4.02 -10.28 7.61
CA GLN A 49 -4.69 -9.19 6.91
C GLN A 49 -5.58 -9.71 5.78
N ARG A 50 -6.35 -8.79 5.19
CA ARG A 50 -7.14 -9.06 3.98
C ARG A 50 -6.22 -9.10 2.77
N CYS A 51 -6.49 -10.01 1.84
CA CYS A 51 -5.83 -10.02 0.54
C CYS A 51 -6.17 -8.72 -0.19
N THR A 52 -5.13 -7.97 -0.57
CA THR A 52 -5.26 -6.68 -1.25
C THR A 52 -5.89 -6.84 -2.62
N TYR A 53 -5.46 -7.85 -3.38
CA TYR A 53 -6.01 -8.12 -4.72
C TYR A 53 -7.51 -8.48 -4.66
N CYS A 54 -7.93 -9.31 -3.70
CA CYS A 54 -9.34 -9.61 -3.48
C CYS A 54 -10.12 -8.34 -3.07
N SER A 55 -9.53 -7.51 -2.21
CA SER A 55 -10.16 -6.27 -1.76
C SER A 55 -10.41 -5.29 -2.91
N LEU A 56 -9.52 -5.21 -3.90
CA LEU A 56 -9.75 -4.41 -5.11
C LEU A 56 -10.97 -4.89 -5.90
N LYS A 57 -11.22 -6.20 -5.90
CA LYS A 57 -12.39 -6.83 -6.53
C LYS A 57 -13.63 -6.84 -5.63
N GLY A 58 -13.62 -6.11 -4.51
CA GLY A 58 -14.71 -6.10 -3.53
C GLY A 58 -14.89 -7.40 -2.75
N LYS A 59 -13.95 -8.35 -2.84
CA LYS A 59 -14.00 -9.63 -2.12
C LYS A 59 -13.25 -9.55 -0.80
N VAL A 60 -13.84 -10.11 0.26
CA VAL A 60 -13.20 -10.22 1.57
C VAL A 60 -12.57 -11.60 1.71
N ALA A 61 -11.27 -11.70 1.48
CA ALA A 61 -10.49 -12.91 1.75
C ALA A 61 -9.37 -12.57 2.74
N ARG A 62 -9.26 -13.32 3.84
CA ARG A 62 -8.10 -13.21 4.75
C ARG A 62 -6.99 -14.10 4.28
N THR A 63 -5.76 -13.63 4.38
CA THR A 63 -4.58 -14.40 3.99
C THR A 63 -3.64 -14.63 5.17
N ARG A 64 -2.85 -15.69 5.04
CA ARG A 64 -1.72 -16.02 5.92
C ARG A 64 -0.38 -15.67 5.28
N TYR A 65 -0.41 -14.99 4.14
CA TYR A 65 0.76 -14.73 3.33
C TYR A 65 0.90 -13.26 2.96
N MET A 66 2.15 -12.81 2.86
CA MET A 66 2.54 -11.48 2.44
C MET A 66 3.73 -11.58 1.48
N CYS A 67 3.74 -10.75 0.44
CA CYS A 67 4.89 -10.66 -0.43
C CYS A 67 6.04 -9.96 0.29
N LYS A 68 7.22 -10.60 0.35
CA LYS A 68 8.42 -10.06 0.97
C LYS A 68 8.95 -8.80 0.27
N GLY A 69 8.82 -8.73 -1.06
CA GLY A 69 9.31 -7.61 -1.85
C GLY A 69 8.49 -6.33 -1.67
N CYS A 70 7.15 -6.43 -1.77
CA CYS A 70 6.28 -5.25 -1.67
C CYS A 70 5.59 -5.07 -0.31
N GLY A 71 5.67 -6.04 0.60
CA GLY A 71 4.98 -5.99 1.90
C GLY A 71 3.46 -6.08 1.81
N VAL A 72 2.91 -6.53 0.67
CA VAL A 72 1.46 -6.56 0.43
C VAL A 72 0.90 -7.96 0.70
N PRO A 73 -0.23 -8.09 1.42
CA PRO A 73 -0.90 -9.36 1.67
C PRO A 73 -1.64 -9.87 0.43
N TYR A 74 -1.36 -11.12 0.03
CA TYR A 74 -2.05 -11.79 -1.08
C TYR A 74 -2.60 -13.14 -0.65
N CYS A 75 -3.76 -13.51 -1.18
CA CYS A 75 -4.26 -14.87 -1.06
C CYS A 75 -3.37 -15.79 -1.92
N CYS A 76 -2.99 -16.96 -1.40
CA CYS A 76 -2.49 -18.05 -2.23
C CYS A 76 -3.57 -19.13 -2.24
N ILE A 77 -3.99 -19.59 -3.42
CA ILE A 77 -4.85 -20.77 -3.46
C ILE A 77 -3.92 -21.99 -3.35
N GLY A 78 -3.99 -22.67 -2.21
CA GLY A 78 -3.30 -23.93 -2.02
C GLY A 78 -3.64 -24.91 -3.15
N SER A 79 -2.63 -25.67 -3.57
CA SER A 79 -2.65 -26.77 -4.55
C SER A 79 -4.04 -27.29 -4.91
N GLY A 80 -4.53 -26.98 -6.11
CA GLY A 80 -5.65 -27.69 -6.73
C GLY A 80 -6.85 -26.87 -7.19
N LYS A 81 -6.81 -25.53 -7.19
CA LYS A 81 -7.83 -24.72 -7.89
C LYS A 81 -7.20 -23.92 -9.01
N THR A 82 -7.85 -23.96 -10.15
CA THR A 82 -7.44 -23.44 -11.46
C THR A 82 -7.52 -21.92 -11.59
N ASP A 83 -8.13 -21.23 -10.62
CA ASP A 83 -8.20 -19.77 -10.62
C ASP A 83 -6.90 -19.20 -10.06
N LYS A 84 -6.15 -18.49 -10.90
CA LYS A 84 -4.84 -17.91 -10.63
C LYS A 84 -4.68 -17.39 -9.19
N ASP A 85 -3.57 -17.76 -8.56
CA ASP A 85 -3.10 -17.21 -7.29
C ASP A 85 -3.14 -15.66 -7.34
N CYS A 86 -3.71 -15.02 -6.30
CA CYS A 86 -3.77 -13.55 -6.23
C CYS A 86 -2.36 -12.93 -6.32
N PHE A 87 -1.36 -13.63 -5.76
CA PHE A 87 0.04 -13.22 -5.84
C PHE A 87 0.54 -13.27 -7.28
N ALA A 88 0.38 -14.40 -7.97
CA ALA A 88 0.80 -14.55 -9.37
C ALA A 88 0.09 -13.53 -10.27
N SER A 89 -1.23 -13.39 -10.13
CA SER A 89 -2.03 -12.43 -10.89
C SER A 89 -1.56 -10.99 -10.74
N ALA A 90 -1.08 -10.62 -9.54
CA ALA A 90 -0.54 -9.29 -9.29
C ALA A 90 0.91 -9.14 -9.74
N HIS A 91 1.72 -10.20 -9.73
CA HIS A 91 3.15 -10.11 -10.09
C HIS A 91 3.44 -10.42 -11.57
N GLU A 92 2.48 -11.00 -12.30
CA GLU A 92 2.48 -11.13 -13.76
C GLU A 92 2.21 -9.79 -14.48
N ASN A 93 1.66 -8.79 -13.77
CA ASN A 93 1.29 -7.49 -14.34
C ASN A 93 1.69 -6.35 -13.39
N GLU A 94 2.64 -5.54 -13.83
CA GLU A 94 3.21 -4.43 -13.03
C GLU A 94 2.18 -3.38 -12.64
N ASP A 95 1.29 -2.97 -13.54
CA ASP A 95 0.25 -1.97 -13.24
C ASP A 95 -0.66 -2.46 -12.11
N ILE A 96 -1.06 -3.73 -12.17
CA ILE A 96 -1.91 -4.33 -11.14
C ILE A 96 -1.15 -4.44 -9.81
N ARG A 97 0.16 -4.75 -9.85
CA ARG A 97 1.03 -4.76 -8.67
C ARG A 97 1.04 -3.39 -8.00
N GLU A 98 1.27 -2.33 -8.78
CA GLU A 98 1.31 -0.95 -8.27
C GLU A 98 -0.02 -0.51 -7.68
N ILE A 99 -1.14 -0.84 -8.34
CA ILE A 99 -2.49 -0.57 -7.83
C ILE A 99 -2.69 -1.28 -6.48
N CYS A 100 -2.27 -2.55 -6.36
CA CYS A 100 -2.32 -3.27 -5.10
C CYS A 100 -1.51 -2.56 -4.01
N ILE A 101 -0.27 -2.17 -4.29
CA ILE A 101 0.61 -1.48 -3.33
C ILE A 101 -0.06 -0.18 -2.86
N ARG A 102 -0.56 0.64 -3.79
CA ARG A 102 -1.22 1.92 -3.48
C ARG A 102 -2.47 1.72 -2.64
N HIS A 103 -3.33 0.78 -3.02
CA HIS A 103 -4.56 0.46 -2.29
C HIS A 103 -4.27 -0.01 -0.86
N TYR A 104 -3.28 -0.89 -0.71
CA TYR A 104 -2.87 -1.38 0.59
C TYR A 104 -2.35 -0.26 1.51
N ARG A 105 -1.50 0.62 0.97
CA ARG A 105 -1.00 1.80 1.70
C ARG A 105 -2.15 2.68 2.19
N MET A 106 -3.10 2.99 1.32
CA MET A 106 -4.29 3.78 1.68
C MET A 106 -5.11 3.11 2.79
N GLN A 107 -5.30 1.79 2.74
CA GLN A 107 -6.00 1.05 3.79
C GLN A 107 -5.30 1.13 5.14
N GLN A 108 -3.97 1.02 5.16
CA GLN A 108 -3.17 1.14 6.38
C GLN A 108 -3.27 2.55 6.97
N THR A 109 -3.15 3.59 6.13
CA THR A 109 -3.29 4.98 6.56
C THR A 109 -4.66 5.26 7.18
N ASN A 110 -5.74 4.79 6.55
CA ASN A 110 -7.10 4.97 7.08
C ASN A 110 -7.30 4.23 8.40
N THR A 111 -6.83 2.98 8.49
CA THR A 111 -6.88 2.20 9.73
C THR A 111 -6.13 2.90 10.86
N ARG A 112 -4.94 3.45 10.59
CA ARG A 112 -4.15 4.22 11.56
C ARG A 112 -4.89 5.48 12.02
N LYS A 113 -5.51 6.24 11.11
CA LYS A 113 -6.31 7.42 11.45
C LYS A 113 -7.49 7.06 12.36
N ASP A 114 -8.19 5.97 12.07
CA ASP A 114 -9.34 5.53 12.87
C ASP A 114 -8.93 5.08 14.28
N LEU A 115 -7.79 4.40 14.40
CA LEU A 115 -7.23 4.02 15.71
C LEU A 115 -6.84 5.24 16.55
N LEU A 116 -6.30 6.30 15.93
CA LEU A 116 -5.96 7.54 16.62
C LEU A 116 -7.20 8.31 17.07
N LYS A 117 -8.29 8.31 16.28
CA LYS A 117 -9.56 8.95 16.66
C LYS A 117 -10.23 8.28 17.86
N LYS A 118 -10.22 6.94 17.92
CA LYS A 118 -10.84 6.17 19.03
C LYS A 118 -10.14 6.32 20.38
N ARG A 119 -8.94 6.90 20.41
CA ARG A 119 -8.14 7.11 21.63
C ARG A 119 -8.35 8.48 22.27
N ARG A 120 -9.16 9.35 21.67
CA ARG A 120 -9.59 10.65 22.21
C ARG A 120 -11.01 10.53 22.73
#